data_AF-A0A8H6X3Q5-F1
#
_entry.id   AF-A0A8H6X3Q5-F1
#
_cell.length_a   1.000
_cell.length_b   1.000
_cell.length_c   1.000
_cell.angle_alpha   90.00
_cell.angle_beta   90.00
_cell.angle_gamma   90.00
#
_symmetry.space_group_name_H-M   'P 1'
#
loop_
_entity.id
_entity.type
_entity.pdbx_description
1 polymer ?
#
loop_
_entity_poly.entity_id
_entity_poly.type
_entity_poly.pdbx_seq_one_letter_code
_entity_poly.pdbx_strand_id
1 'polypeptide(L)'
;MHLWYLLGIIFLNARAVRGLGVIVPLRLDPGTDCAAWDAVSTAITVHPNLHFYIVINPDINPEAGDSLPNASYLACIPNLRPSTPSNAIIMGYVDTATSTSVVPYIDAYAAWNGSYHLDGIMLDHVSATVSLIGTYTSYVSHARSAGFTFIGLDPAAAADESYFPLVDLINTYEYLYSAFDVSLLSDNTSTPLSKQSVVLTNAPTNDSYSTVLSELENLAVCAVYITDKGDTDSALPSQWSALVSELGTITPGAVSASSNGGASQTGSSTPVSSGSNAQTTSALPSRKTKSRLGEIIGPILGLLFLLMGALLFCVRMRRRRRRLDLSASESMWELGPNSVVPAPFEDDRGTRYSSGTRRPSMSLQEARTATATAHRESHGFPPFPPPSYSDVDTQDHTLARSN
;
A
#
# COMPACT_ATOMS: atom_id res chain seq x y z
N MET A 1 1.88 -50.30 -3.60
CA MET A 1 0.98 -49.14 -3.75
C MET A 1 1.07 -48.12 -2.60
N HIS A 2 2.22 -47.96 -1.91
CA HIS A 2 2.32 -47.01 -0.78
C HIS A 2 3.64 -46.21 -0.70
N LEU A 3 4.34 -46.02 -1.83
CA LEU A 3 5.60 -45.25 -1.85
C LEU A 3 5.54 -43.95 -2.69
N TRP A 4 4.33 -43.56 -3.11
CA TRP A 4 4.10 -42.33 -3.88
C TRP A 4 3.40 -41.21 -3.07
N TYR A 5 2.96 -41.50 -1.84
CA TYR A 5 2.28 -40.52 -0.98
C TYR A 5 3.23 -39.70 -0.07
N LEU A 6 4.51 -40.08 0.03
CA LEU A 6 5.49 -39.38 0.87
C LEU A 6 6.29 -38.29 0.12
N LEU A 7 6.18 -38.19 -1.20
CA LEU A 7 6.78 -37.11 -2.01
C LEU A 7 5.83 -35.92 -2.24
N GLY A 8 4.61 -35.96 -1.70
CA GLY A 8 3.61 -34.90 -1.81
C GLY A 8 3.45 -33.99 -0.57
N ILE A 9 4.18 -34.27 0.53
CA ILE A 9 4.15 -33.48 1.78
C ILE A 9 5.54 -32.90 2.07
N ILE A 10 6.22 -32.45 1.01
CA ILE A 10 7.29 -31.45 1.11
C ILE A 10 6.98 -30.37 0.05
N PHE A 11 5.72 -29.93 -0.02
CA PHE A 11 5.53 -28.50 -0.29
C PHE A 11 5.97 -27.83 1.00
N LEU A 12 7.21 -27.34 0.96
CA LEU A 12 7.70 -26.34 1.88
C LEU A 12 6.51 -25.41 2.20
N ASN A 13 6.04 -25.45 3.45
CA ASN A 13 5.62 -24.23 4.12
C ASN A 13 6.87 -23.37 4.30
N ALA A 14 7.56 -23.04 3.21
CA ALA A 14 8.22 -21.78 3.13
C ALA A 14 7.05 -20.81 3.14
N ARG A 15 6.66 -20.37 4.34
CA ARG A 15 6.37 -18.96 4.48
C ARG A 15 7.54 -18.30 3.76
N ALA A 16 7.29 -17.74 2.57
CA ALA A 16 8.21 -16.77 2.04
C ALA A 16 8.34 -15.79 3.18
N VAL A 17 9.46 -15.85 3.90
CA VAL A 17 9.84 -14.81 4.83
C VAL A 17 9.87 -13.60 3.90
N ARG A 18 8.85 -12.75 3.98
CA ARG A 18 8.86 -11.52 3.22
C ARG A 18 9.90 -10.68 3.93
N GLY A 19 10.92 -10.23 3.19
CA GLY A 19 11.85 -9.24 3.72
C GLY A 19 11.07 -7.98 4.10
N LEU A 20 11.63 -7.20 5.03
CA LEU A 20 11.08 -5.92 5.42
C LEU A 20 10.83 -5.05 4.17
N GLY A 21 9.57 -4.70 3.93
CA GLY A 21 9.17 -3.84 2.81
C GLY A 21 9.33 -2.35 3.12
N VAL A 22 8.99 -1.52 2.15
CA VAL A 22 8.88 -0.06 2.33
C VAL A 22 7.43 0.38 2.15
N ILE A 23 6.87 1.08 3.13
CA ILE A 23 5.61 1.82 2.97
C ILE A 23 5.95 3.26 2.60
N VAL A 24 5.24 3.86 1.66
CA VAL A 24 5.54 5.21 1.14
C VAL A 24 4.26 6.05 1.15
N PRO A 25 4.10 6.97 2.11
CA PRO A 25 3.07 8.01 2.08
C PRO A 25 3.37 9.03 0.96
N LEU A 26 3.12 8.66 -0.29
CA LEU A 26 3.45 9.46 -1.48
C LEU A 26 2.39 10.55 -1.72
N ARG A 27 2.42 11.59 -0.87
CA ARG A 27 1.55 12.77 -0.94
C ARG A 27 2.08 13.87 -1.86
N LEU A 28 3.24 13.66 -2.47
CA LEU A 28 3.87 14.59 -3.40
C LEU A 28 3.10 14.61 -4.73
N ASP A 29 2.71 15.79 -5.23
CA ASP A 29 2.15 15.89 -6.59
C ASP A 29 3.23 15.45 -7.60
N PRO A 30 2.90 14.57 -8.56
CA PRO A 30 3.89 14.03 -9.49
C PRO A 30 4.49 15.06 -10.45
N GLY A 31 3.84 16.22 -10.64
CA GLY A 31 4.14 17.14 -11.72
C GLY A 31 3.73 16.59 -13.09
N THR A 32 3.69 17.46 -14.09
CA THR A 32 3.21 17.11 -15.45
C THR A 32 4.09 16.10 -16.19
N ASP A 33 5.35 15.96 -15.78
CA ASP A 33 6.36 15.06 -16.36
C ASP A 33 6.72 13.89 -15.44
N CYS A 34 6.01 13.71 -14.32
CA CYS A 34 6.27 12.69 -13.31
C CYS A 34 7.61 12.82 -12.58
N ALA A 35 8.37 13.91 -12.80
CA ALA A 35 9.74 14.03 -12.29
C ALA A 35 9.81 13.95 -10.76
N ALA A 36 8.76 14.42 -10.06
CA ALA A 36 8.68 14.34 -8.60
C ALA A 36 8.62 12.88 -8.09
N TRP A 37 8.19 11.93 -8.92
CA TRP A 37 8.07 10.51 -8.58
C TRP A 37 9.21 9.65 -9.14
N ASP A 38 10.15 10.21 -9.90
CA ASP A 38 11.24 9.47 -10.54
C ASP A 38 12.10 8.70 -9.55
N ALA A 39 12.34 9.27 -8.36
CA ALA A 39 13.11 8.59 -7.32
C ALA A 39 12.40 7.32 -6.83
N VAL A 40 11.07 7.33 -6.77
CA VAL A 40 10.25 6.19 -6.34
C VAL A 40 10.17 5.14 -7.45
N SER A 41 9.88 5.53 -8.69
CA SER A 41 9.81 4.61 -9.83
C SER A 41 11.18 3.95 -10.13
N THR A 42 12.27 4.69 -9.96
CA THR A 42 13.65 4.18 -10.05
C THR A 42 13.92 3.16 -8.94
N ALA A 43 13.55 3.46 -7.69
CA ALA A 43 13.70 2.54 -6.56
C ALA A 43 12.98 1.21 -6.80
N ILE A 44 11.72 1.25 -7.27
CA ILE A 44 10.94 0.04 -7.61
C ILE A 44 11.66 -0.81 -8.65
N THR A 45 12.23 -0.16 -9.67
CA THR A 45 12.94 -0.82 -10.78
C THR A 45 14.25 -1.45 -10.33
N VAL A 46 15.05 -0.73 -9.53
CA VAL A 46 16.38 -1.15 -9.09
C VAL A 46 16.33 -2.24 -8.01
N HIS A 47 15.25 -2.29 -7.23
CA HIS A 47 15.07 -3.25 -6.13
C HIS A 47 13.89 -4.22 -6.37
N PRO A 48 13.97 -5.12 -7.36
CA PRO A 48 12.85 -5.99 -7.75
C PRO A 48 12.41 -7.00 -6.67
N ASN A 49 13.26 -7.24 -5.67
CA ASN A 49 12.96 -8.12 -4.53
C ASN A 49 12.38 -7.38 -3.32
N LEU A 50 12.42 -6.04 -3.32
CA LEU A 50 11.84 -5.22 -2.26
C LEU A 50 10.37 -4.96 -2.58
N HIS A 51 9.50 -5.15 -1.58
CA HIS A 51 8.08 -4.83 -1.69
C HIS A 51 7.82 -3.36 -1.36
N PHE A 52 7.10 -2.67 -2.23
CA PHE A 52 6.70 -1.27 -2.05
C PHE A 52 5.19 -1.20 -1.80
N TYR A 53 4.79 -0.55 -0.71
CA TYR A 53 3.40 -0.26 -0.35
C TYR A 53 3.20 1.25 -0.48
N ILE A 54 2.69 1.70 -1.62
CA ILE A 54 2.63 3.12 -1.97
C ILE A 54 1.23 3.63 -1.69
N VAL A 55 1.09 4.62 -0.82
CA VAL A 55 -0.17 5.31 -0.54
C VAL A 55 -0.16 6.65 -1.26
N ILE A 56 -1.03 6.81 -2.26
CA ILE A 56 -1.18 8.08 -2.98
C ILE A 56 -2.35 8.90 -2.42
N ASN A 57 -2.18 10.21 -2.36
CA ASN A 57 -3.26 11.14 -2.00
C ASN A 57 -3.38 12.25 -3.07
N PRO A 58 -4.20 12.02 -4.12
CA PRO A 58 -4.44 13.00 -5.17
C PRO A 58 -5.37 14.16 -4.77
N ASP A 59 -5.84 14.21 -3.52
CA ASP A 59 -6.80 15.22 -3.02
C ASP A 59 -8.11 15.24 -3.85
N ILE A 60 -8.65 14.06 -4.18
CA ILE A 60 -9.97 13.96 -4.82
C ILE A 60 -11.07 14.32 -3.82
N ASN A 61 -12.19 14.86 -4.32
CA ASN A 61 -13.38 15.09 -3.52
C ASN A 61 -14.63 14.54 -4.24
N PRO A 62 -14.90 13.23 -4.10
CA PRO A 62 -16.05 12.59 -4.76
C PRO A 62 -17.39 13.20 -4.34
N GLU A 63 -17.49 13.74 -3.13
CA GLU A 63 -18.70 14.39 -2.62
C GLU A 63 -18.99 15.72 -3.35
N ALA A 64 -17.95 16.40 -3.83
CA ALA A 64 -18.06 17.57 -4.70
C ALA A 64 -18.23 17.20 -6.19
N GLY A 65 -18.23 15.91 -6.53
CA GLY A 65 -18.28 15.40 -7.91
C GLY A 65 -16.91 15.14 -8.54
N ASP A 66 -15.82 15.34 -7.80
CA ASP A 66 -14.45 15.15 -8.27
C ASP A 66 -13.99 13.70 -8.01
N SER A 67 -14.36 12.78 -8.92
CA SER A 67 -14.04 11.34 -8.78
C SER A 67 -12.72 10.92 -9.45
N LEU A 68 -12.09 11.83 -10.19
CA LEU A 68 -10.81 11.60 -10.87
C LEU A 68 -9.79 12.64 -10.39
N PRO A 69 -8.51 12.25 -10.30
CA PRO A 69 -7.47 13.17 -9.93
C PRO A 69 -7.12 14.05 -11.14
N ASN A 70 -6.20 15.00 -10.95
CA ASN A 70 -5.67 15.75 -12.08
C ASN A 70 -4.98 14.81 -13.12
N ALA A 71 -4.79 15.31 -14.34
CA ALA A 71 -4.22 14.51 -15.42
C ALA A 71 -2.79 14.01 -15.14
N SER A 72 -2.03 14.70 -14.29
CA SER A 72 -0.66 14.30 -13.91
C SER A 72 -0.68 12.98 -13.14
N TYR A 73 -1.57 12.82 -12.14
CA TYR A 73 -1.72 11.55 -11.43
C TYR A 73 -2.06 10.39 -12.37
N LEU A 74 -3.03 10.60 -13.27
CA LEU A 74 -3.43 9.57 -14.25
C LEU A 74 -2.28 9.15 -15.16
N ALA A 75 -1.42 10.09 -15.55
CA ALA A 75 -0.25 9.83 -16.39
C ALA A 75 0.90 9.15 -15.64
N CYS A 76 1.07 9.44 -14.33
CA CYS A 76 2.25 9.06 -13.57
C CYS A 76 2.08 7.78 -12.73
N ILE A 77 0.87 7.41 -12.31
CA ILE A 77 0.61 6.13 -11.60
C ILE A 77 1.16 4.90 -12.35
N PRO A 78 1.04 4.79 -13.70
CA PRO A 78 1.63 3.68 -14.44
C PRO A 78 3.14 3.52 -14.24
N ASN A 79 3.88 4.60 -13.99
CA ASN A 79 5.34 4.56 -13.82
C ASN A 79 5.76 3.88 -12.50
N LEU A 80 4.84 3.77 -11.54
CA LEU A 80 5.06 3.02 -10.30
C LEU A 80 4.92 1.50 -10.51
N ARG A 81 4.59 1.04 -11.73
CA ARG A 81 4.54 -0.38 -12.12
C ARG A 81 5.44 -0.67 -13.32
N PRO A 82 6.77 -0.55 -13.17
CA PRO A 82 7.72 -0.71 -14.29
C PRO A 82 7.82 -2.16 -14.81
N SER A 83 7.30 -3.15 -14.08
CA SER A 83 7.41 -4.58 -14.38
C SER A 83 6.11 -5.34 -14.14
N THR A 84 6.00 -6.55 -14.71
CA THR A 84 4.87 -7.47 -14.49
C THR A 84 5.39 -8.89 -14.20
N PRO A 85 5.07 -9.50 -13.03
CA PRO A 85 4.33 -8.89 -11.91
C PRO A 85 5.11 -7.74 -11.27
N SER A 86 4.38 -6.72 -10.80
CA SER A 86 4.99 -5.59 -10.09
C SER A 86 5.32 -5.97 -8.65
N ASN A 87 6.41 -5.41 -8.12
CA ASN A 87 6.77 -5.44 -6.70
C ASN A 87 6.18 -4.28 -5.90
N ALA A 88 5.35 -3.43 -6.53
CA ALA A 88 4.63 -2.35 -5.89
C ALA A 88 3.13 -2.65 -5.77
N ILE A 89 2.55 -2.29 -4.62
CA ILE A 89 1.12 -2.26 -4.33
C ILE A 89 0.75 -0.79 -4.15
N ILE A 90 -0.15 -0.28 -5.00
CA ILE A 90 -0.58 1.12 -4.96
C ILE A 90 -1.95 1.22 -4.32
N MET A 91 -2.06 2.05 -3.29
CA MET A 91 -3.25 2.25 -2.49
C MET A 91 -3.74 3.70 -2.57
N GLY A 92 -5.05 3.89 -2.65
CA GLY A 92 -5.67 5.22 -2.51
C GLY A 92 -5.85 5.58 -1.04
N TYR A 93 -5.44 6.79 -0.66
CA TYR A 93 -5.66 7.35 0.66
C TYR A 93 -7.13 7.72 0.90
N VAL A 94 -7.67 7.36 2.06
CA VAL A 94 -9.01 7.77 2.50
C VAL A 94 -8.98 8.17 3.97
N ASP A 95 -9.25 9.44 4.27
CA ASP A 95 -9.35 9.95 5.64
C ASP A 95 -10.70 9.55 6.27
N THR A 96 -10.68 8.81 7.38
CA THR A 96 -11.90 8.37 8.08
C THR A 96 -12.40 9.33 9.16
N ALA A 97 -11.61 10.37 9.51
CA ALA A 97 -11.99 11.38 10.48
C ALA A 97 -12.67 12.59 9.85
N THR A 98 -12.26 13.00 8.64
CA THR A 98 -12.77 14.22 8.00
C THR A 98 -13.78 13.97 6.88
N SER A 99 -13.82 12.76 6.30
CA SER A 99 -14.81 12.45 5.27
C SER A 99 -16.20 12.28 5.87
N THR A 100 -17.20 12.96 5.29
CA THR A 100 -18.60 12.76 5.72
C THR A 100 -19.13 11.40 5.25
N SER A 101 -18.48 10.81 4.25
CA SER A 101 -18.68 9.44 3.81
C SER A 101 -17.40 8.82 3.22
N VAL A 102 -16.89 7.78 3.87
CA VAL A 102 -15.72 6.98 3.41
C VAL A 102 -16.03 6.19 2.13
N VAL A 103 -17.29 5.75 1.96
CA VAL A 103 -17.71 4.88 0.85
C VAL A 103 -17.53 5.53 -0.54
N PRO A 104 -17.96 6.79 -0.79
CA PRO A 104 -17.70 7.51 -2.03
C PRO A 104 -16.23 7.55 -2.45
N TYR A 105 -15.29 7.67 -1.51
CA TYR A 105 -13.85 7.64 -1.83
C TYR A 105 -13.42 6.26 -2.30
N ILE A 106 -13.87 5.19 -1.63
CA ILE A 106 -13.62 3.82 -2.04
C ILE A 106 -14.18 3.58 -3.45
N ASP A 107 -15.41 4.01 -3.72
CA ASP A 107 -16.06 3.85 -5.02
C ASP A 107 -15.36 4.66 -6.12
N ALA A 108 -14.92 5.89 -5.82
CA ALA A 108 -14.18 6.71 -6.76
C ALA A 108 -12.86 6.03 -7.18
N TYR A 109 -12.06 5.55 -6.23
CA TYR A 109 -10.85 4.80 -6.56
C TYR A 109 -11.15 3.48 -7.27
N ALA A 110 -12.23 2.78 -6.92
CA ALA A 110 -12.61 1.52 -7.58
C ALA A 110 -13.03 1.72 -9.04
N ALA A 111 -13.53 2.92 -9.39
CA ALA A 111 -13.86 3.28 -10.76
C ALA A 111 -12.60 3.54 -11.63
N TRP A 112 -11.43 3.76 -11.01
CA TRP A 112 -10.18 3.95 -11.74
C TRP A 112 -9.77 2.63 -12.42
N ASN A 113 -9.48 2.71 -13.71
CA ASN A 113 -9.26 1.53 -14.55
C ASN A 113 -8.04 1.69 -15.46
N GLY A 114 -7.75 0.66 -16.26
CA GLY A 114 -6.61 0.70 -17.18
C GLY A 114 -5.26 0.72 -16.46
N SER A 115 -4.33 1.55 -16.90
CA SER A 115 -2.96 1.59 -16.37
C SER A 115 -2.83 2.32 -15.02
N TYR A 116 -3.82 3.12 -14.63
CA TYR A 116 -3.82 3.92 -13.41
C TYR A 116 -4.74 3.35 -12.31
N HIS A 117 -5.23 2.12 -12.47
CA HIS A 117 -5.99 1.42 -11.42
C HIS A 117 -5.16 1.29 -10.14
N LEU A 118 -5.83 1.18 -8.99
CA LEU A 118 -5.19 0.95 -7.70
C LEU A 118 -5.38 -0.51 -7.26
N ASP A 119 -4.43 -1.03 -6.50
CA ASP A 119 -4.45 -2.41 -5.98
C ASP A 119 -5.25 -2.49 -4.68
N GLY A 120 -5.37 -1.35 -3.98
CA GLY A 120 -5.94 -1.26 -2.64
C GLY A 120 -6.33 0.14 -2.19
N ILE A 121 -6.66 0.22 -0.90
CA ILE A 121 -6.93 1.46 -0.18
C ILE A 121 -6.19 1.46 1.16
N MET A 122 -5.83 2.65 1.65
CA MET A 122 -5.38 2.90 3.02
C MET A 122 -6.40 3.79 3.70
N LEU A 123 -7.01 3.28 4.78
CA LEU A 123 -7.91 4.08 5.62
C LEU A 123 -7.08 4.75 6.72
N ASP A 124 -7.11 6.07 6.79
CA ASP A 124 -6.34 6.88 7.74
C ASP A 124 -7.22 7.46 8.87
N HIS A 125 -6.57 7.94 9.93
CA HIS A 125 -7.17 8.37 11.18
C HIS A 125 -8.07 7.30 11.79
N VAL A 126 -7.62 6.05 11.71
CA VAL A 126 -8.36 4.89 12.22
C VAL A 126 -8.35 4.92 13.75
N SER A 127 -9.49 4.70 14.40
CA SER A 127 -9.46 4.49 15.85
C SER A 127 -8.67 3.23 16.19
N ALA A 128 -7.60 3.38 16.98
CA ALA A 128 -6.82 2.25 17.49
C ALA A 128 -7.65 1.31 18.42
N THR A 129 -8.78 1.78 18.94
CA THR A 129 -9.63 1.04 19.87
C THR A 129 -10.72 0.23 19.17
N VAL A 130 -11.22 -0.83 19.82
CA VAL A 130 -12.32 -1.66 19.31
C VAL A 130 -13.65 -0.92 19.12
N SER A 131 -13.79 0.31 19.62
CA SER A 131 -15.06 1.06 19.64
C SER A 131 -15.70 1.23 18.25
N LEU A 132 -14.88 1.30 17.19
CA LEU A 132 -15.33 1.48 15.81
C LEU A 132 -15.08 0.25 14.93
N ILE A 133 -14.82 -0.92 15.51
CA ILE A 133 -14.49 -2.13 14.74
C ILE A 133 -15.58 -2.50 13.72
N GLY A 134 -16.86 -2.33 14.08
CA GLY A 134 -17.99 -2.57 13.17
C GLY A 134 -18.02 -1.62 11.97
N THR A 135 -17.64 -0.36 12.19
CA THR A 135 -17.51 0.66 11.13
C THR A 135 -16.40 0.28 10.15
N TYR A 136 -15.19 0.02 10.65
CA TYR A 136 -14.07 -0.36 9.79
C TYR A 136 -14.28 -1.73 9.13
N THR A 137 -14.94 -2.69 9.78
CA THR A 137 -15.36 -3.96 9.15
C THR A 137 -16.26 -3.70 7.94
N SER A 138 -17.16 -2.73 8.03
CA SER A 138 -18.07 -2.36 6.94
C SER A 138 -17.30 -1.71 5.78
N TYR A 139 -16.38 -0.79 6.06
CA TYR A 139 -15.53 -0.17 5.03
C TYR A 139 -14.62 -1.18 4.34
N VAL A 140 -13.96 -2.06 5.10
CA VAL A 140 -13.13 -3.15 4.57
C VAL A 140 -13.97 -4.06 3.68
N SER A 141 -15.16 -4.48 4.14
CA SER A 141 -16.06 -5.34 3.36
C SER A 141 -16.51 -4.67 2.06
N HIS A 142 -16.85 -3.38 2.12
CA HIS A 142 -17.20 -2.58 0.95
C HIS A 142 -16.06 -2.51 -0.06
N ALA A 143 -14.85 -2.18 0.39
CA ALA A 143 -13.65 -2.12 -0.46
C ALA A 143 -13.34 -3.46 -1.14
N ARG A 144 -13.46 -4.58 -0.41
CA ARG A 144 -13.34 -5.92 -1.01
C ARG A 144 -14.41 -6.18 -2.06
N SER A 145 -15.64 -5.76 -1.81
CA SER A 145 -16.76 -5.92 -2.75
C SER A 145 -16.57 -5.09 -4.03
N ALA A 146 -15.96 -3.90 -3.90
CA ALA A 146 -15.59 -3.01 -5.00
C ALA A 146 -14.43 -3.56 -5.85
N GLY A 147 -13.66 -4.51 -5.31
CA GLY A 147 -12.65 -5.29 -6.05
C GLY A 147 -11.22 -5.14 -5.55
N PHE A 148 -10.98 -4.35 -4.49
CA PHE A 148 -9.64 -4.16 -3.93
C PHE A 148 -9.08 -5.44 -3.31
N THR A 149 -7.82 -5.73 -3.62
CA THR A 149 -7.12 -6.94 -3.16
C THR A 149 -6.13 -6.68 -2.03
N PHE A 150 -5.84 -5.40 -1.75
CA PHE A 150 -5.02 -5.00 -0.62
C PHE A 150 -5.75 -3.93 0.19
N ILE A 151 -5.81 -4.06 1.51
CA ILE A 151 -6.41 -3.05 2.39
C ILE A 151 -5.45 -2.78 3.54
N GLY A 152 -5.16 -1.50 3.78
CA GLY A 152 -4.41 -1.00 4.91
C GLY A 152 -5.28 -0.18 5.86
N LEU A 153 -4.91 -0.18 7.15
CA LEU A 153 -5.43 0.75 8.16
C LEU A 153 -4.28 1.54 8.75
N ASP A 154 -4.51 2.81 9.04
CA ASP A 154 -3.57 3.69 9.71
C ASP A 154 -4.18 4.30 10.98
N PRO A 155 -4.03 3.61 12.11
CA PRO A 155 -4.32 4.16 13.43
C PRO A 155 -3.17 4.98 14.03
N ALA A 156 -2.00 5.05 13.38
CA ALA A 156 -0.78 5.68 13.89
C ALA A 156 -0.30 5.19 15.29
N ALA A 157 -0.87 4.09 15.80
CA ALA A 157 -0.67 3.60 17.16
C ALA A 157 -1.02 2.10 17.28
N ALA A 158 -0.65 1.49 18.41
CA ALA A 158 -0.98 0.10 18.70
C ALA A 158 -2.49 -0.14 18.60
N ALA A 159 -2.89 -0.98 17.64
CA ALA A 159 -4.29 -1.27 17.33
C ALA A 159 -4.81 -2.48 18.13
N ASP A 160 -6.10 -2.46 18.43
CA ASP A 160 -6.81 -3.62 18.97
C ASP A 160 -6.67 -4.85 18.07
N GLU A 161 -6.51 -6.02 18.66
CA GLU A 161 -6.26 -7.27 17.93
C GLU A 161 -7.37 -7.64 16.94
N SER A 162 -8.59 -7.15 17.16
CA SER A 162 -9.74 -7.38 16.28
C SER A 162 -9.59 -6.75 14.88
N TYR A 163 -8.69 -5.78 14.70
CA TYR A 163 -8.40 -5.18 13.39
C TYR A 163 -7.56 -6.09 12.48
N PHE A 164 -6.64 -6.87 13.04
CA PHE A 164 -5.65 -7.65 12.28
C PHE A 164 -6.25 -8.72 11.35
N PRO A 165 -7.36 -9.39 11.68
CA PRO A 165 -8.02 -10.30 10.75
C PRO A 165 -8.66 -9.62 9.53
N LEU A 166 -8.97 -8.32 9.61
CA LEU A 166 -9.73 -7.61 8.59
C LEU A 166 -8.87 -7.22 7.37
N VAL A 167 -7.59 -6.95 7.58
CA VAL A 167 -6.75 -6.22 6.63
C VAL A 167 -5.41 -6.89 6.35
N ASP A 168 -4.69 -6.37 5.35
CA ASP A 168 -3.40 -6.90 4.91
C ASP A 168 -2.22 -6.17 5.55
N LEU A 169 -2.41 -4.89 5.92
CA LEU A 169 -1.42 -4.03 6.55
C LEU A 169 -2.08 -3.14 7.61
N ILE A 170 -1.39 -2.87 8.72
CA ILE A 170 -1.81 -1.91 9.74
C ILE A 170 -0.58 -1.10 10.15
N ASN A 171 -0.66 0.22 10.06
CA ASN A 171 0.38 1.11 10.56
C ASN A 171 0.22 1.28 12.08
N THR A 172 1.04 0.58 12.84
CA THR A 172 0.90 0.49 14.31
C THR A 172 1.82 1.43 15.07
N TYR A 173 2.64 2.19 14.36
CA TYR A 173 3.46 3.25 14.93
C TYR A 173 3.71 4.32 13.89
N GLU A 174 3.33 5.56 14.20
CA GLU A 174 3.70 6.73 13.42
C GLU A 174 4.06 7.87 14.36
N TYR A 175 5.37 8.07 14.53
CA TYR A 175 5.89 9.12 15.40
C TYR A 175 7.38 9.37 15.14
N LEU A 176 8.01 10.16 16.01
CA LEU A 176 9.42 10.51 15.93
C LEU A 176 10.33 9.27 15.95
N TYR A 177 11.33 9.27 15.08
CA TYR A 177 12.40 8.27 15.03
C TYR A 177 13.12 8.14 16.38
N SER A 178 13.41 9.27 17.03
CA SER A 178 14.14 9.30 18.32
C SER A 178 13.36 8.73 19.50
N ALA A 179 12.05 8.55 19.35
CA ALA A 179 11.18 7.96 20.36
C ALA A 179 10.84 6.49 20.08
N PHE A 180 11.25 5.97 18.92
CA PHE A 180 10.90 4.62 18.51
C PHE A 180 11.75 3.58 19.24
N ASP A 181 11.08 2.54 19.72
CA ASP A 181 11.67 1.33 20.25
C ASP A 181 10.81 0.15 19.78
N VAL A 182 11.43 -0.95 19.36
CA VAL A 182 10.69 -2.11 18.84
C VAL A 182 9.79 -2.77 19.88
N SER A 183 10.01 -2.55 21.19
CA SER A 183 9.11 -3.00 22.25
C SER A 183 7.75 -2.30 22.27
N LEU A 184 7.59 -1.20 21.51
CA LEU A 184 6.30 -0.54 21.30
C LEU A 184 5.39 -1.34 20.35
N LEU A 185 5.94 -2.31 19.61
CA LEU A 185 5.18 -3.19 18.74
C LEU A 185 4.70 -4.42 19.50
N SER A 186 3.44 -4.80 19.31
CA SER A 186 2.86 -6.00 19.91
C SER A 186 3.04 -7.20 18.97
N ASP A 187 3.78 -8.23 19.39
CA ASP A 187 3.91 -9.49 18.65
C ASP A 187 3.22 -10.64 19.38
N ASN A 188 2.09 -11.07 18.83
CA ASN A 188 1.41 -12.29 19.25
C ASN A 188 0.59 -12.86 18.08
N THR A 189 -0.06 -14.01 18.31
CA THR A 189 -0.85 -14.67 17.26
C THR A 189 -2.00 -13.82 16.72
N SER A 190 -2.53 -12.91 17.52
CA SER A 190 -3.62 -12.01 17.16
C SER A 190 -3.13 -10.69 16.56
N THR A 191 -1.91 -10.23 16.91
CA THR A 191 -1.27 -9.02 16.38
C THR A 191 0.04 -9.34 15.64
N PRO A 192 0.01 -10.10 14.53
CA PRO A 192 1.24 -10.53 13.87
C PRO A 192 2.03 -9.34 13.30
N LEU A 193 3.32 -9.24 13.63
CA LEU A 193 4.22 -8.21 13.09
C LEU A 193 4.33 -8.24 11.56
N SER A 194 4.10 -9.40 10.94
CA SER A 194 4.06 -9.55 9.48
C SER A 194 2.90 -8.81 8.81
N LYS A 195 2.01 -8.17 9.57
CA LYS A 195 0.97 -7.24 9.09
C LYS A 195 1.20 -5.80 9.53
N GLN A 196 2.23 -5.52 10.31
CA GLN A 196 2.46 -4.20 10.88
C GLN A 196 3.40 -3.38 10.00
N SER A 197 3.12 -2.09 9.86
CA SER A 197 4.07 -1.11 9.37
C SER A 197 4.42 -0.08 10.43
N VAL A 198 5.56 0.57 10.21
CA VAL A 198 6.10 1.61 11.09
C VAL A 198 6.49 2.82 10.24
N VAL A 199 6.04 4.01 10.61
CA VAL A 199 6.42 5.29 10.02
C VAL A 199 7.23 6.10 11.03
N LEU A 200 8.49 6.40 10.70
CA LEU A 200 9.42 7.12 11.57
C LEU A 200 9.73 8.49 10.97
N THR A 201 9.29 9.55 11.65
CA THR A 201 9.49 10.95 11.23
C THR A 201 10.67 11.59 11.93
N ASN A 202 11.16 12.72 11.41
CA ASN A 202 12.27 13.50 11.98
C ASN A 202 13.55 12.67 12.26
N ALA A 203 13.86 11.71 11.40
CA ALA A 203 15.08 10.91 11.46
C ALA A 203 16.33 11.75 11.13
N PRO A 204 17.51 11.40 11.66
CA PRO A 204 18.76 12.11 11.36
C PRO A 204 19.23 11.88 9.90
N THR A 205 19.66 12.94 9.21
CA THR A 205 20.01 12.93 7.77
C THR A 205 21.40 12.37 7.42
N ASN A 206 22.17 11.89 8.40
CA ASN A 206 23.60 11.57 8.22
C ASN A 206 23.97 10.15 8.67
N ASP A 207 23.00 9.38 9.15
CA ASP A 207 23.23 8.05 9.71
C ASP A 207 22.70 6.96 8.78
N SER A 208 23.25 5.76 8.95
CA SER A 208 22.64 4.53 8.43
C SER A 208 21.50 4.13 9.36
N TYR A 209 20.41 3.62 8.79
CA TYR A 209 19.29 3.09 9.56
C TYR A 209 19.45 1.59 9.85
N SER A 210 20.59 1.00 9.50
CA SER A 210 20.87 -0.43 9.61
C SER A 210 20.48 -1.07 10.95
N THR A 211 20.70 -0.40 12.09
CA THR A 211 20.27 -0.92 13.40
C THR A 211 18.77 -1.12 13.46
N VAL A 212 17.98 -0.07 13.24
CA VAL A 212 16.51 -0.14 13.31
C VAL A 212 15.94 -1.04 12.21
N LEU A 213 16.52 -1.00 11.01
CA LEU A 213 16.10 -1.87 9.90
C LEU A 213 16.35 -3.35 10.22
N SER A 214 17.49 -3.68 10.83
CA SER A 214 17.81 -5.04 11.25
C SER A 214 16.90 -5.52 12.38
N GLU A 215 16.56 -4.67 13.34
CA GLU A 215 15.63 -5.01 14.42
C GLU A 215 14.23 -5.30 13.86
N LEU A 216 13.71 -4.45 12.98
CA LEU A 216 12.43 -4.63 12.31
C LEU A 216 12.40 -5.89 11.42
N GLU A 217 13.48 -6.16 10.69
CA GLU A 217 13.62 -7.38 9.88
C GLU A 217 13.62 -8.64 10.74
N ASN A 218 14.42 -8.65 11.83
CA ASN A 218 14.52 -9.80 12.73
C ASN A 218 13.18 -10.15 13.39
N LEU A 219 12.34 -9.14 13.60
CA LEU A 219 10.99 -9.27 14.11
C LEU A 219 9.94 -9.58 13.03
N ALA A 220 10.34 -9.65 11.76
CA ALA A 220 9.48 -9.87 10.60
C ALA A 220 8.34 -8.84 10.47
N VAL A 221 8.64 -7.57 10.77
CA VAL A 221 7.74 -6.44 10.49
C VAL A 221 7.50 -6.33 8.97
N CYS A 222 6.27 -6.00 8.56
CA CYS A 222 5.89 -6.02 7.14
C CYS A 222 6.56 -4.91 6.33
N ALA A 223 6.56 -3.69 6.84
CA ALA A 223 7.06 -2.52 6.12
C ALA A 223 7.52 -1.39 7.05
N VAL A 224 8.41 -0.54 6.55
CA VAL A 224 8.85 0.67 7.26
C VAL A 224 8.92 1.87 6.32
N TYR A 225 8.70 3.07 6.84
CA TYR A 225 9.08 4.34 6.24
C TYR A 225 9.94 5.12 7.22
N ILE A 226 11.07 5.67 6.77
CA ILE A 226 11.93 6.51 7.60
C ILE A 226 12.16 7.81 6.85
N THR A 227 11.88 8.94 7.48
CA THR A 227 12.02 10.27 6.88
C THR A 227 12.66 11.27 7.84
N ASP A 228 13.54 12.12 7.31
CA ASP A 228 14.06 13.29 8.03
C ASP A 228 13.06 14.43 8.14
N LYS A 229 11.92 14.30 7.44
CA LYS A 229 10.87 15.31 7.43
C LYS A 229 9.92 15.16 8.61
N GLY A 230 9.20 16.23 8.90
CA GLY A 230 8.07 16.19 9.82
C GLY A 230 6.85 15.51 9.19
N ASP A 231 5.91 15.12 10.04
CA ASP A 231 4.71 14.37 9.67
C ASP A 231 3.82 15.06 8.61
N THR A 232 3.82 16.40 8.55
CA THR A 232 3.02 17.15 7.56
C THR A 232 3.75 17.43 6.25
N ASP A 233 5.00 17.01 6.11
CA ASP A 233 5.81 17.27 4.92
C ASP A 233 5.50 16.24 3.82
N SER A 234 5.32 16.72 2.59
CA SER A 234 5.05 15.88 1.43
C SER A 234 6.30 15.46 0.66
N ALA A 235 7.47 16.04 0.99
CA ALA A 235 8.73 15.71 0.34
C ALA A 235 9.20 14.29 0.69
N LEU A 236 9.87 13.65 -0.26
CA LEU A 236 10.60 12.41 0.01
C LEU A 236 11.75 12.66 1.00
N PRO A 237 12.20 11.61 1.73
CA PRO A 237 13.34 11.72 2.61
C PRO A 237 14.58 12.16 1.84
N SER A 238 15.40 13.01 2.44
CA SER A 238 16.67 13.46 1.84
C SER A 238 17.60 12.27 1.51
N GLN A 239 17.46 11.17 2.26
CA GLN A 239 18.20 9.92 2.09
C GLN A 239 17.40 8.80 1.41
N TRP A 240 16.34 9.11 0.65
CA TRP A 240 15.46 8.10 0.01
C TRP A 240 16.23 6.95 -0.66
N SER A 241 17.17 7.26 -1.55
CA SER A 241 17.93 6.25 -2.28
C SER A 241 18.80 5.37 -1.36
N ALA A 242 19.32 5.95 -0.27
CA ALA A 242 20.11 5.19 0.70
C ALA A 242 19.23 4.25 1.53
N LEU A 243 18.07 4.73 2.01
CA LEU A 243 17.08 3.92 2.73
C LEU A 243 16.63 2.70 1.90
N VAL A 244 16.22 2.92 0.65
CA VAL A 244 15.78 1.83 -0.23
C VAL A 244 16.95 0.91 -0.56
N SER A 245 18.16 1.44 -0.75
CA SER A 245 19.35 0.61 -0.98
C SER A 245 19.62 -0.30 0.21
N GLU A 246 19.59 0.20 1.45
CA GLU A 246 19.77 -0.61 2.66
C GLU A 246 18.68 -1.70 2.77
N LEU A 247 17.41 -1.34 2.62
CA LEU A 247 16.29 -2.29 2.58
C LEU A 247 16.44 -3.33 1.45
N GLY A 248 16.99 -2.94 0.31
CA GLY A 248 17.25 -3.85 -0.80
C GLY A 248 18.37 -4.87 -0.54
N THR A 249 19.23 -4.63 0.46
CA THR A 249 20.28 -5.58 0.87
C THR A 249 19.79 -6.59 1.92
N ILE A 250 18.72 -6.25 2.63
CA ILE A 250 18.05 -7.09 3.60
C ILE A 250 17.46 -8.30 2.85
N THR A 251 18.15 -9.43 2.94
CA THR A 251 17.79 -10.65 2.21
C THR A 251 16.90 -11.49 3.10
N PRO A 252 15.68 -11.87 2.66
CA PRO A 252 14.82 -12.67 3.50
C PRO A 252 15.47 -14.00 3.86
N GLY A 253 15.85 -14.17 5.13
CA GLY A 253 16.36 -15.43 5.68
C GLY A 253 17.88 -15.53 5.84
N ALA A 254 18.66 -14.45 5.76
CA ALA A 254 20.06 -14.48 6.17
C ALA A 254 20.20 -14.41 7.70
N VAL A 255 19.68 -15.41 8.42
CA VAL A 255 20.07 -15.62 9.82
C VAL A 255 21.56 -15.92 9.80
N SER A 256 22.38 -14.93 10.16
CA SER A 256 23.81 -15.11 10.36
C SER A 256 23.99 -16.17 11.43
N ALA A 257 24.43 -17.35 11.02
CA ALA A 257 24.88 -18.37 11.94
C ALA A 257 26.11 -17.83 12.70
N SER A 258 25.84 -17.26 13.87
CA SER A 258 26.88 -16.89 14.83
C SER A 258 27.59 -18.17 15.27
N SER A 259 28.74 -18.44 14.66
CA SER A 259 29.65 -19.49 15.10
C SER A 259 30.46 -18.98 16.28
N ASN A 260 29.83 -18.98 17.45
CA ASN A 260 30.57 -18.90 18.71
C ASN A 260 31.27 -20.24 18.93
N GLY A 261 32.55 -20.31 18.56
CA GLY A 261 33.42 -21.46 18.75
C GLY A 261 34.87 -21.02 18.85
N GLY A 262 35.21 -20.40 19.99
CA GLY A 262 36.60 -20.07 20.31
C GLY A 262 37.46 -21.32 20.44
N ALA A 263 38.61 -21.33 19.76
CA ALA A 263 39.78 -22.09 20.16
C ALA A 263 41.04 -21.39 19.67
N SER A 264 41.80 -20.91 20.65
CA SER A 264 43.18 -20.44 20.54
C SER A 264 44.12 -21.55 20.05
N GLN A 265 45.06 -21.23 19.16
CA GLN A 265 46.43 -21.78 19.18
C GLN A 265 47.39 -21.01 18.26
N THR A 266 48.26 -20.23 18.91
CA THR A 266 49.72 -20.10 18.73
C THR A 266 50.41 -20.62 17.44
N GLY A 267 51.06 -19.69 16.73
CA GLY A 267 52.51 -19.69 16.46
C GLY A 267 53.09 -20.59 15.34
N SER A 268 53.77 -19.95 14.38
CA SER A 268 55.17 -20.23 13.94
C SER A 268 55.41 -20.12 12.42
N SER A 269 56.11 -19.04 12.05
CA SER A 269 57.24 -18.93 11.09
C SER A 269 57.32 -19.70 9.75
N THR A 270 57.47 -18.87 8.70
CA THR A 270 58.45 -18.89 7.59
C THR A 270 58.19 -19.65 6.27
N PRO A 271 58.74 -19.10 5.14
CA PRO A 271 58.28 -19.36 3.77
C PRO A 271 59.25 -20.23 2.95
N VAL A 272 58.75 -20.91 1.91
CA VAL A 272 59.59 -21.50 0.85
C VAL A 272 58.97 -21.25 -0.52
N SER A 273 59.88 -20.90 -1.43
CA SER A 273 59.71 -20.44 -2.80
C SER A 273 59.64 -21.56 -3.85
N SER A 274 59.13 -21.18 -5.03
CA SER A 274 59.58 -21.61 -6.37
C SER A 274 59.24 -23.01 -6.89
N GLY A 275 58.71 -23.07 -8.12
CA GLY A 275 58.78 -24.27 -8.95
C GLY A 275 57.76 -24.34 -10.08
N SER A 276 58.06 -23.69 -11.19
CA SER A 276 57.41 -23.89 -12.49
C SER A 276 57.50 -25.37 -12.94
N ASN A 277 56.42 -25.93 -13.50
CA ASN A 277 56.55 -26.86 -14.62
C ASN A 277 55.25 -26.99 -15.41
N ALA A 278 55.37 -26.72 -16.71
CA ALA A 278 54.37 -27.02 -17.71
C ALA A 278 54.38 -28.52 -18.02
N GLN A 279 53.20 -29.16 -18.12
CA GLN A 279 53.09 -30.40 -18.88
C GLN A 279 51.71 -30.58 -19.51
N THR A 280 51.75 -30.55 -20.83
CA THR A 280 50.73 -30.88 -21.82
C THR A 280 50.23 -32.32 -21.66
N THR A 281 48.92 -32.54 -21.61
CA THR A 281 48.32 -33.87 -21.92
C THR A 281 47.03 -33.75 -22.74
N SER A 282 47.14 -34.22 -23.98
CA SER A 282 46.20 -34.96 -24.83
C SER A 282 44.71 -35.05 -24.46
N ALA A 283 43.87 -34.54 -25.38
CA ALA A 283 42.42 -34.72 -25.44
C ALA A 283 42.01 -36.17 -25.85
N LEU A 284 41.00 -36.71 -25.18
CA LEU A 284 40.26 -37.92 -25.56
C LEU A 284 38.91 -37.58 -26.22
N PRO A 285 38.39 -38.39 -27.16
CA PRO A 285 37.16 -38.10 -27.88
C PRO A 285 35.90 -38.41 -27.06
N SER A 286 34.99 -37.44 -27.00
CA SER A 286 33.67 -37.54 -26.37
C SER A 286 32.70 -38.39 -27.19
N ARG A 287 32.24 -39.50 -26.59
CA ARG A 287 31.23 -40.42 -27.14
C ARG A 287 29.83 -39.90 -26.79
N LYS A 288 29.10 -39.37 -27.79
CA LYS A 288 27.70 -38.93 -27.64
C LYS A 288 26.75 -40.13 -27.49
N THR A 289 26.31 -40.41 -26.27
CA THR A 289 25.11 -41.23 -26.02
C THR A 289 23.86 -40.36 -26.07
N LYS A 290 23.02 -40.55 -27.09
CA LYS A 290 21.68 -39.94 -27.17
C LYS A 290 20.78 -40.55 -26.09
N SER A 291 20.45 -39.76 -25.08
CA SER A 291 19.48 -40.09 -24.03
C SER A 291 18.07 -40.13 -24.64
N ARG A 292 17.40 -41.29 -24.56
CA ARG A 292 15.99 -41.50 -24.97
C ARG A 292 14.98 -41.07 -23.89
N LEU A 293 15.36 -40.17 -22.98
CA LEU A 293 14.47 -39.71 -21.90
C LEU A 293 13.52 -38.57 -22.33
N GLY A 294 13.79 -37.92 -23.48
CA GLY A 294 13.03 -36.76 -23.96
C GLY A 294 11.70 -37.08 -24.67
N GLU A 295 11.45 -38.34 -25.06
CA GLU A 295 10.25 -38.69 -25.84
C GLU A 295 8.99 -38.96 -25.00
N ILE A 296 9.10 -39.07 -23.67
CA ILE A 296 7.96 -39.38 -22.78
C ILE A 296 7.53 -38.17 -21.93
N ILE A 297 8.44 -37.24 -21.62
CA ILE A 297 8.18 -36.12 -20.71
C ILE A 297 7.36 -35.01 -21.41
N GLY A 298 7.59 -34.79 -22.72
CA GLY A 298 6.89 -33.78 -23.51
C GLY A 298 5.36 -33.89 -23.50
N PRO A 299 4.76 -35.06 -23.79
CA PRO A 299 3.30 -35.19 -23.83
C PRO A 299 2.63 -35.08 -22.45
N ILE A 300 3.32 -35.47 -21.36
CA ILE A 300 2.78 -35.38 -20.00
C ILE A 300 2.69 -33.92 -19.54
N LEU A 301 3.72 -33.10 -19.81
CA LEU A 301 3.68 -31.67 -19.53
C LEU A 301 2.61 -30.96 -20.36
N GLY A 302 2.46 -31.32 -21.64
CA GLY A 302 1.40 -30.77 -22.50
C GLY A 302 -0.02 -31.04 -21.98
N LEU A 303 -0.28 -32.25 -21.48
CA LEU A 303 -1.57 -32.59 -20.87
C LEU A 303 -1.82 -31.80 -19.57
N LEU A 304 -0.78 -31.59 -18.77
CA LEU A 304 -0.88 -30.83 -17.53
C LEU A 304 -1.24 -29.36 -17.78
N PHE A 305 -0.61 -28.73 -18.78
CA PHE A 305 -0.93 -27.36 -19.19
C PHE A 305 -2.36 -27.22 -19.73
N LEU A 306 -2.84 -28.20 -20.49
CA LEU A 306 -4.24 -28.24 -20.98
C LEU A 306 -5.24 -28.34 -19.83
N LEU A 307 -4.98 -29.19 -18.84
CA LEU A 307 -5.86 -29.36 -17.67
C LEU A 307 -5.86 -28.10 -16.79
N MET A 308 -4.71 -27.46 -16.58
CA MET A 308 -4.64 -26.17 -15.87
C MET A 308 -5.39 -25.06 -16.61
N GLY A 309 -5.26 -24.98 -17.94
CA GLY A 309 -5.99 -24.03 -18.77
C GLY A 309 -7.51 -24.23 -18.68
N ALA A 310 -7.97 -25.48 -18.73
CA ALA A 310 -9.39 -25.81 -18.56
C ALA A 310 -9.91 -25.44 -17.17
N LEU A 311 -9.13 -25.68 -16.11
CA LEU A 311 -9.51 -25.32 -14.74
C LEU A 311 -9.64 -23.79 -14.57
N LEU A 312 -8.67 -23.03 -15.07
CA LEU A 312 -8.70 -21.56 -15.05
C LEU A 312 -9.88 -21.01 -15.86
N PHE A 313 -10.17 -21.62 -17.01
CA PHE A 313 -11.35 -21.28 -17.81
C PHE A 313 -12.66 -21.57 -17.05
N CYS A 314 -12.77 -22.73 -16.39
CA CYS A 314 -13.91 -23.07 -15.54
C CYS A 314 -14.09 -22.11 -14.36
N VAL A 315 -13.00 -21.72 -13.69
CA VAL A 315 -13.04 -20.73 -12.59
C VAL A 315 -13.47 -19.36 -13.10
N ARG A 316 -12.95 -18.92 -14.25
CA ARG A 316 -13.33 -17.65 -14.89
C ARG A 316 -14.80 -17.65 -15.30
N MET A 317 -15.29 -18.75 -15.88
CA MET A 317 -16.71 -18.94 -16.23
C MET A 317 -17.61 -18.94 -14.99
N ARG A 318 -17.20 -19.59 -13.89
CA ARG A 318 -17.95 -19.61 -12.64
C ARG A 318 -18.03 -18.21 -12.00
N ARG A 319 -16.94 -17.43 -12.06
CA ARG A 319 -16.93 -16.02 -11.63
C ARG A 319 -17.83 -15.14 -12.51
N ARG A 320 -17.83 -15.34 -13.83
CA ARG A 320 -18.70 -14.59 -14.76
C ARG A 320 -20.18 -14.89 -14.52
N ARG A 321 -20.53 -16.16 -14.24
CA ARG A 321 -21.92 -16.56 -13.93
C ARG A 321 -22.44 -15.90 -12.65
N ARG A 322 -21.63 -15.84 -11.59
CA ARG A 322 -21.99 -15.13 -10.36
C ARG A 322 -22.26 -13.63 -10.55
N ARG A 323 -21.56 -12.96 -11.48
CA ARG A 323 -21.83 -11.54 -11.79
C ARG A 323 -23.19 -11.34 -12.47
N LEU A 324 -23.60 -12.28 -13.32
CA LEU A 324 -24.91 -12.21 -13.99
C LEU A 324 -26.06 -12.51 -13.01
N ASP A 325 -25.85 -13.44 -12.08
CA ASP A 325 -26.86 -13.75 -11.05
C ASP A 325 -27.09 -12.58 -10.09
N LEU A 326 -26.04 -11.81 -9.76
CA LEU A 326 -26.16 -10.61 -8.90
C LEU A 326 -26.86 -9.45 -9.62
N SER A 327 -26.54 -9.21 -10.89
CA SER A 327 -27.22 -8.20 -11.72
C SER A 327 -28.71 -8.52 -11.96
N ALA A 328 -29.06 -9.80 -12.06
CA ALA A 328 -30.46 -10.23 -12.15
C ALA A 328 -31.21 -10.09 -10.81
N SER A 329 -30.51 -10.12 -9.68
CA SER A 329 -31.13 -9.93 -8.36
C SER A 329 -31.39 -8.46 -8.01
N GLU A 330 -30.58 -7.52 -8.52
CA GLU A 330 -30.79 -6.07 -8.30
C GLU A 330 -31.95 -5.51 -9.14
N SER A 331 -32.20 -6.05 -10.33
CA SER A 331 -33.34 -5.67 -11.18
C SER A 331 -34.69 -6.18 -10.69
N MET A 332 -34.73 -7.06 -9.67
CA MET A 332 -35.96 -7.64 -9.14
C MET A 332 -36.53 -6.89 -7.92
N TRP A 333 -35.82 -5.88 -7.39
CA TRP A 333 -36.27 -5.06 -6.25
C TRP A 333 -36.85 -3.68 -6.62
N GLU A 334 -36.82 -3.27 -7.89
CA GLU A 334 -37.40 -1.98 -8.33
C GLU A 334 -38.91 -2.01 -8.65
N LEU A 335 -39.62 -3.11 -8.41
CA LEU A 335 -41.08 -3.18 -8.57
C LEU A 335 -41.79 -3.50 -7.24
N GLY A 336 -41.66 -2.59 -6.28
CA GLY A 336 -42.51 -2.55 -5.08
C GLY A 336 -43.82 -1.79 -5.33
N PRO A 337 -44.99 -2.28 -4.85
CA PRO A 337 -46.29 -1.72 -5.18
C PRO A 337 -46.62 -0.57 -4.21
N ASN A 338 -46.17 0.65 -4.51
CA ASN A 338 -46.66 1.86 -3.83
C ASN A 338 -46.36 3.12 -4.66
N SER A 339 -47.05 3.26 -5.78
CA SER A 339 -47.19 4.54 -6.48
C SER A 339 -48.63 5.03 -6.30
N VAL A 340 -48.87 5.73 -5.18
CA VAL A 340 -50.08 6.54 -4.99
C VAL A 340 -49.98 7.74 -5.92
N VAL A 341 -50.82 7.76 -6.94
CA VAL A 341 -51.01 8.88 -7.86
C VAL A 341 -51.72 10.02 -7.10
N PRO A 342 -51.20 11.26 -7.06
CA PRO A 342 -52.00 12.39 -6.61
C PRO A 342 -52.98 12.79 -7.72
N ALA A 343 -54.25 12.92 -7.36
CA ALA A 343 -55.31 13.45 -8.21
C ALA A 343 -55.03 14.92 -8.61
N PRO A 344 -55.49 15.37 -9.78
CA PRO A 344 -55.31 16.75 -10.23
C PRO A 344 -56.19 17.70 -9.41
N PHE A 345 -55.59 18.79 -8.93
CA PHE A 345 -56.27 19.89 -8.27
C PHE A 345 -56.87 20.82 -9.35
N GLU A 346 -58.19 20.85 -9.45
CA GLU A 346 -58.95 21.88 -10.15
C GLU A 346 -58.93 23.17 -9.30
N ASP A 347 -58.31 24.25 -9.81
CA ASP A 347 -58.62 25.61 -9.37
C ASP A 347 -59.39 26.33 -10.49
N ASP A 348 -60.63 26.62 -10.15
CA ASP A 348 -61.62 27.35 -10.90
C ASP A 348 -61.35 28.84 -10.71
N ARG A 349 -60.68 29.49 -11.67
CA ARG A 349 -60.74 30.94 -11.86
C ARG A 349 -60.26 31.33 -13.24
N GLY A 350 -61.22 31.50 -14.14
CA GLY A 350 -61.00 32.10 -15.44
C GLY A 350 -60.57 33.56 -15.35
N THR A 351 -59.50 33.92 -16.05
CA THR A 351 -59.36 35.21 -16.71
C THR A 351 -58.61 35.05 -18.03
N ARG A 352 -59.16 35.69 -19.07
CA ARG A 352 -58.68 35.69 -20.46
C ARG A 352 -57.68 36.83 -20.71
N TYR A 353 -56.67 36.48 -21.52
CA TYR A 353 -56.00 37.26 -22.57
C TYR A 353 -55.07 38.45 -22.28
N SER A 354 -53.88 38.30 -22.91
CA SER A 354 -53.18 39.28 -23.77
C SER A 354 -51.94 40.01 -23.21
N SER A 355 -50.77 39.50 -23.59
CA SER A 355 -49.61 40.22 -24.16
C SER A 355 -48.49 39.18 -24.29
N GLY A 356 -47.79 38.98 -25.41
CA GLY A 356 -47.33 39.94 -26.38
C GLY A 356 -45.95 40.45 -25.99
N THR A 357 -44.90 39.63 -26.11
CA THR A 357 -43.52 40.14 -26.31
C THR A 357 -42.57 39.07 -26.84
N ARG A 358 -41.84 39.47 -27.87
CA ARG A 358 -40.79 38.74 -28.58
C ARG A 358 -39.61 38.41 -27.66
N ARG A 359 -39.05 37.21 -27.80
CA ARG A 359 -37.67 36.90 -27.39
C ARG A 359 -36.69 37.57 -28.36
N PRO A 360 -35.67 38.30 -27.90
CA PRO A 360 -34.44 38.48 -28.64
C PRO A 360 -33.47 37.33 -28.34
N SER A 361 -32.83 36.84 -29.40
CA SER A 361 -31.64 36.00 -29.37
C SER A 361 -30.48 36.74 -28.69
N MET A 362 -29.92 36.16 -27.62
CA MET A 362 -28.66 36.63 -27.03
C MET A 362 -27.49 36.18 -27.91
N SER A 363 -26.66 37.14 -28.31
CA SER A 363 -25.43 36.93 -29.06
C SER A 363 -24.26 36.59 -28.13
N LEU A 364 -23.28 35.87 -28.68
CA LEU A 364 -22.11 35.29 -28.01
C LEU A 364 -21.02 36.33 -27.63
N GLN A 365 -21.44 37.50 -27.12
CA GLN A 365 -20.53 38.62 -26.84
C GLN A 365 -20.86 39.41 -25.55
N GLU A 366 -21.63 38.82 -24.63
CA GLU A 366 -21.86 39.35 -23.27
C GLU A 366 -21.42 38.36 -22.15
N ALA A 367 -20.69 37.30 -22.51
CA ALA A 367 -20.11 36.34 -21.55
C ALA A 367 -18.65 36.68 -21.14
N ARG A 368 -18.18 37.91 -21.38
CA ARG A 368 -16.80 38.34 -21.09
C ARG A 368 -16.73 39.66 -20.31
N THR A 369 -17.52 39.77 -19.24
CA THR A 369 -17.28 40.78 -18.19
C THR A 369 -17.84 40.37 -16.82
N ALA A 370 -17.67 39.10 -16.45
CA ALA A 370 -18.02 38.58 -15.12
C ALA A 370 -16.90 37.68 -14.54
N THR A 371 -15.65 37.97 -14.90
CA THR A 371 -14.46 37.26 -14.38
C THR A 371 -13.38 38.29 -14.05
N ALA A 372 -13.70 39.22 -13.16
CA ALA A 372 -12.73 40.18 -12.62
C ALA A 372 -13.17 40.80 -11.28
N THR A 373 -13.90 40.06 -10.44
CA THR A 373 -14.17 40.48 -9.04
C THR A 373 -14.42 39.27 -8.14
N ALA A 374 -13.38 38.45 -7.92
CA ALA A 374 -13.38 37.43 -6.86
C ALA A 374 -11.95 37.12 -6.40
N HIS A 375 -11.09 38.14 -6.35
CA HIS A 375 -9.75 38.03 -5.84
C HIS A 375 -9.49 39.18 -4.88
N ARG A 376 -10.13 39.12 -3.70
CA ARG A 376 -9.75 39.80 -2.45
C ARG A 376 -10.84 39.55 -1.39
N GLU A 377 -10.63 38.55 -0.53
CA GLU A 377 -11.07 38.51 0.88
C GLU A 377 -10.79 37.11 1.45
N SER A 378 -9.57 36.90 1.95
CA SER A 378 -9.25 35.82 2.88
C SER A 378 -8.47 36.44 4.04
N HIS A 379 -9.20 36.99 5.01
CA HIS A 379 -8.64 37.41 6.29
C HIS A 379 -9.13 36.46 7.39
N GLY A 380 -8.19 35.71 7.97
CA GLY A 380 -8.06 35.49 9.41
C GLY A 380 -9.11 34.59 10.08
N PHE A 381 -8.81 33.29 10.18
CA PHE A 381 -9.24 32.50 11.34
C PHE A 381 -8.07 32.42 12.34
N PRO A 382 -8.31 32.61 13.66
CA PRO A 382 -7.26 32.45 14.66
C PRO A 382 -6.94 30.96 14.87
N PRO A 383 -5.69 30.61 15.23
CA PRO A 383 -5.32 29.23 15.53
C PRO A 383 -5.99 28.77 16.84
N PHE A 384 -6.53 27.54 16.83
CA PHE A 384 -6.96 26.84 18.03
C PHE A 384 -5.75 26.48 18.91
N PRO A 385 -5.87 26.54 20.25
CA PRO A 385 -4.78 26.16 21.14
C PRO A 385 -4.61 24.63 21.21
N PRO A 386 -3.38 24.13 21.41
CA PRO A 386 -3.15 22.70 21.62
C PRO A 386 -3.74 22.21 22.95
N PRO A 387 -4.05 20.90 23.07
CA PRO A 387 -4.63 20.33 24.28
C PRO A 387 -3.64 20.45 25.45
N SER A 388 -4.14 20.93 26.58
CA SER A 388 -3.42 21.01 27.85
C SER A 388 -3.33 19.61 28.46
N TYR A 389 -2.11 19.09 28.56
CA TYR A 389 -1.81 17.96 29.41
C TYR A 389 -1.57 18.50 30.83
N SER A 390 -2.43 18.12 31.76
CA SER A 390 -2.32 18.48 33.17
C SER A 390 -1.15 17.76 33.82
N ASP A 391 -0.32 18.53 34.53
CA ASP A 391 0.78 18.12 35.39
C ASP A 391 0.43 16.95 36.34
N VAL A 392 1.32 15.97 36.38
CA VAL A 392 1.48 15.05 37.51
C VAL A 392 2.89 15.23 38.08
N ASP A 393 2.91 15.86 39.26
CA ASP A 393 3.78 15.59 40.40
C ASP A 393 5.31 15.64 40.19
N THR A 394 5.91 16.81 40.45
CA THR A 394 7.33 16.90 40.81
C THR A 394 7.47 17.03 42.32
N GLN A 395 7.90 15.93 42.95
CA GLN A 395 8.37 15.92 44.33
C GLN A 395 9.65 16.75 44.47
N ASP A 396 9.59 17.61 45.48
CA ASP A 396 10.63 18.45 46.03
C ASP A 396 11.74 17.61 46.68
N HIS A 397 12.99 17.78 46.20
CA HIS A 397 14.17 17.44 46.98
C HIS A 397 15.30 18.43 46.67
N THR A 398 15.29 19.54 47.40
CA THR A 398 16.48 20.38 47.60
C THR A 398 16.97 20.18 49.04
N LEU A 399 18.12 19.54 49.23
CA LEU A 399 18.90 19.67 50.47
C LEU A 399 20.33 20.09 50.15
N ALA A 400 20.67 21.22 50.77
CA ALA A 400 21.89 21.97 50.62
C ALA A 400 23.09 21.30 51.31
N ARG A 401 24.28 21.53 50.74
CA ARG A 401 25.56 21.51 51.46
C ARG A 401 25.74 22.84 52.20
N SER A 402 25.97 22.79 53.52
CA SER A 402 27.08 23.47 54.22
C SER A 402 26.88 23.46 55.75
N ASN A 403 27.55 22.54 56.43
CA ASN A 403 28.45 22.76 57.59
C ASN A 403 28.91 21.41 58.14
#